data_AF-E2GMU7-F1
#
_entry.id   AF-E2GMU7-F1
#
_cell.length_a   1.000
_cell.length_b   1.000
_cell.length_c   1.000
_cell.angle_alpha   90.00
_cell.angle_beta   90.00
_cell.angle_gamma   90.00
#
_symmetry.space_group_name_H-M   'P 1'
#
loop_
_entity.id
_entity.type
_entity.pdbx_description
1 polymer ?
#
loop_
_entity_poly.entity_id
_entity_poly.type
_entity_poly.pdbx_seq_one_letter_code
_entity_poly.pdbx_strand_id
1 'polypeptide(L)'
;QKTRMDFFQLMMNTQNSKGKESQKALSDLEMAAQAIIFIFAGYESTSTSICLVLYELATHPDVQKKLHDEIDSALPNKAPVTYDVLMGMEYLDMVINEGLRLYPIANRLERISKKAVEINGLFIPKGI
;
A
#
# COMPACT_ATOMS: atom_id res chain seq x y z
N GLN A 1 -3.41 9.95 -30.34
CA GLN A 1 -3.84 9.92 -28.92
C GLN A 1 -2.64 9.52 -28.08
N LYS A 2 -2.28 10.31 -27.06
CA LYS A 2 -1.19 9.95 -26.14
C LYS A 2 -1.78 8.99 -25.11
N THR A 3 -1.46 7.70 -25.20
CA THR A 3 -1.92 6.69 -24.23
C THR A 3 -1.40 7.06 -22.85
N ARG A 4 -2.26 7.04 -21.83
CA ARG A 4 -1.83 7.25 -20.44
C ARG A 4 -0.86 6.11 -20.08
N MET A 5 0.31 6.48 -19.59
CA MET A 5 1.28 5.50 -19.09
C MET A 5 0.76 4.94 -17.76
N ASP A 6 0.28 3.69 -17.79
CA ASP A 6 -0.12 2.94 -16.60
C ASP A 6 0.85 1.81 -16.29
N PHE A 7 0.60 1.08 -15.19
CA PHE A 7 1.44 -0.02 -14.75
C PHE A 7 1.63 -1.11 -15.82
N PHE A 8 0.56 -1.45 -16.55
CA PHE A 8 0.64 -2.48 -17.59
C PHE A 8 1.45 -2.00 -18.79
N GLN A 9 1.24 -0.75 -19.21
CA GLN A 9 2.03 -0.12 -20.26
C GLN A 9 3.51 -0.03 -19.88
N LEU A 10 3.84 0.23 -18.60
CA LEU A 10 5.22 0.19 -18.11
C LEU A 10 5.84 -1.20 -18.29
N MET A 11 5.14 -2.27 -17.90
CA MET A 11 5.62 -3.64 -18.09
C MET A 11 5.83 -3.97 -19.59
N MET A 12 4.88 -3.61 -20.45
CA MET A 12 5.00 -3.80 -21.91
C MET A 12 6.20 -3.06 -22.51
N ASN A 13 6.52 -1.86 -22.00
CA ASN A 13 7.66 -1.10 -22.49
C ASN A 13 9.00 -1.77 -22.13
N THR A 14 9.08 -2.54 -21.03
CA THR A 14 10.29 -3.31 -20.67
C THR A 14 10.62 -4.42 -21.66
N GLN A 15 9.61 -4.98 -22.34
CA GLN A 15 9.81 -5.98 -23.38
C GLN A 15 10.39 -5.38 -24.67
N ASN A 16 10.00 -4.13 -24.97
CA ASN A 16 10.33 -3.46 -26.22
C ASN A 16 11.67 -2.71 -26.19
N SER A 17 12.27 -2.49 -25.01
CA SER A 17 13.60 -1.90 -24.83
C SER A 17 14.72 -2.87 -25.22
N LYS A 18 14.86 -3.15 -26.52
CA LYS A 18 16.02 -3.83 -27.10
C LYS A 18 17.21 -2.87 -27.15
N GLY A 19 17.98 -2.77 -26.07
CA GLY A 19 19.30 -2.12 -26.10
C GLY A 19 19.55 -1.16 -24.96
N LYS A 20 19.98 -1.71 -23.82
CA LYS A 20 20.98 -1.18 -22.87
C LYS A 20 21.03 -2.16 -21.69
N GLU A 21 22.21 -2.68 -21.38
CA GLU A 21 22.53 -3.83 -20.53
C GLU A 21 22.14 -3.74 -19.03
N SER A 22 20.96 -3.21 -18.65
CA SER A 22 20.62 -3.07 -17.22
C SER A 22 19.18 -3.37 -16.82
N GLN A 23 18.26 -3.68 -17.74
CA GLN A 23 16.89 -4.08 -17.37
C GLN A 23 16.54 -5.40 -18.06
N LYS A 24 16.45 -6.48 -17.26
CA LYS A 24 15.91 -7.76 -17.72
C LYS A 24 14.48 -7.51 -18.20
N ALA A 25 14.23 -7.70 -19.49
CA ALA A 25 12.87 -7.64 -20.03
C ALA A 25 12.00 -8.68 -19.33
N LEU A 26 10.80 -8.28 -18.88
CA LEU A 26 9.84 -9.20 -18.27
C LEU A 26 9.29 -10.14 -19.34
N SER A 27 9.37 -11.45 -19.12
CA SER A 27 8.60 -12.42 -19.91
C SER A 27 7.10 -12.25 -19.67
N ASP A 28 6.27 -12.76 -20.59
CA ASP A 28 4.81 -12.72 -20.45
C ASP A 28 4.34 -13.37 -19.13
N LEU A 29 5.01 -14.46 -18.73
CA LEU A 29 4.75 -15.13 -17.45
C LEU A 29 5.12 -14.25 -16.25
N GLU A 30 6.28 -13.57 -16.29
CA GLU A 30 6.66 -12.64 -15.24
C GLU A 30 5.69 -11.45 -15.16
N MET A 31 5.22 -10.92 -16.30
CA MET A 31 4.20 -9.85 -16.33
C MET A 31 2.85 -10.30 -15.75
N ALA A 32 2.38 -11.49 -16.13
CA ALA A 32 1.16 -12.07 -15.58
C ALA A 32 1.29 -12.30 -14.07
N ALA A 33 2.43 -12.83 -13.61
CA ALA A 33 2.71 -13.03 -12.19
C ALA A 33 2.70 -11.70 -11.41
N GLN A 34 3.31 -10.63 -11.95
CA GLN A 34 3.24 -9.31 -11.32
C GLN A 34 1.80 -8.78 -11.28
N ALA A 35 1.05 -8.88 -12.38
CA ALA A 35 -0.35 -8.42 -12.43
C ALA A 35 -1.21 -9.11 -11.35
N ILE A 36 -1.07 -10.43 -11.18
CA ILE A 36 -1.79 -11.19 -10.15
C ILE A 36 -1.42 -10.69 -8.75
N ILE A 37 -0.13 -10.50 -8.46
CA ILE A 37 0.33 -10.00 -7.16
C ILE A 37 -0.24 -8.61 -6.87
N PHE A 38 -0.22 -7.70 -7.85
CA PHE A 38 -0.74 -6.33 -7.68
C PHE A 38 -2.25 -6.32 -7.38
N ILE A 39 -3.03 -7.16 -8.09
CA ILE A 39 -4.47 -7.27 -7.85
C ILE A 39 -4.72 -7.83 -6.45
N PHE A 40 -4.08 -8.94 -6.10
CA PHE A 40 -4.28 -9.59 -4.81
C PHE A 40 -3.86 -8.69 -3.64
N ALA A 41 -2.64 -8.15 -3.69
CA ALA A 41 -2.10 -7.30 -2.64
C ALA A 41 -2.90 -6.00 -2.50
N GLY A 42 -3.34 -5.40 -3.62
CA GLY A 42 -4.12 -4.16 -3.61
C GLY A 42 -5.57 -4.36 -3.14
N TYR A 43 -6.17 -5.52 -3.43
CA TYR A 43 -7.57 -5.80 -3.07
C TYR A 43 -7.70 -6.22 -1.62
N GLU A 44 -7.10 -7.36 -1.24
CA GLU A 44 -7.40 -8.03 0.02
C GLU A 44 -6.94 -7.20 1.24
N SER A 45 -5.75 -6.60 1.14
CA SER A 45 -5.20 -5.82 2.25
C SER A 45 -5.98 -4.52 2.48
N THR A 46 -6.32 -3.81 1.40
CA THR A 46 -7.06 -2.54 1.46
C THR A 46 -8.50 -2.75 1.91
N SER A 47 -9.20 -3.74 1.35
CA SER A 47 -10.60 -4.03 1.71
C SER A 47 -10.74 -4.41 3.18
N THR A 48 -9.83 -5.25 3.67
CA THR A 48 -9.78 -5.66 5.08
C THR A 48 -9.47 -4.47 6.00
N SER A 49 -8.49 -3.65 5.64
CA SER A 49 -8.14 -2.45 6.42
C SER A 49 -9.32 -1.49 6.54
N ILE A 50 -10.01 -1.22 5.43
CA ILE A 50 -11.21 -0.35 5.42
C ILE A 50 -12.31 -0.94 6.30
N CYS A 51 -12.58 -2.24 6.19
CA CYS A 51 -13.60 -2.91 6.98
C CYS A 51 -13.36 -2.76 8.49
N LEU A 52 -12.11 -2.96 8.91
CA LEU A 52 -11.72 -2.89 10.32
C LEU A 52 -11.72 -1.46 10.85
N VAL A 53 -11.25 -0.48 10.07
CA VAL A 53 -11.36 0.94 10.44
C VAL A 53 -12.82 1.37 10.58
N LEU A 54 -13.69 0.95 9.65
CA LEU A 54 -15.12 1.25 9.73
C LEU A 54 -15.80 0.59 10.94
N TYR A 55 -15.37 -0.63 11.30
CA TYR A 55 -15.82 -1.29 12.51
C TYR A 55 -15.45 -0.47 13.76
N GLU A 56 -14.19 -0.02 13.88
CA GLU A 56 -13.74 0.81 15.00
C GLU A 56 -14.49 2.14 15.08
N LEU A 57 -14.76 2.79 13.94
CA LEU A 57 -15.55 4.01 13.90
C LEU A 57 -17.00 3.77 14.36
N ALA A 58 -17.60 2.66 13.96
CA ALA A 58 -18.96 2.31 14.37
C ALA A 58 -19.08 2.00 15.87
N THR A 59 -18.02 1.45 16.48
CA THR A 59 -17.97 1.14 17.92
C THR A 59 -17.48 2.31 18.78
N HIS A 60 -16.89 3.35 18.18
CA HIS A 60 -16.42 4.58 18.85
C HIS A 60 -17.06 5.84 18.23
N PRO A 61 -18.35 6.14 18.54
CA PRO A 61 -19.08 7.24 17.92
C PRO A 61 -18.46 8.63 18.15
N ASP A 62 -17.73 8.83 19.24
CA ASP A 62 -17.00 10.05 19.54
C ASP A 62 -15.82 10.28 18.58
N VAL A 63 -15.07 9.21 18.29
CA VAL A 63 -13.99 9.23 17.28
C VAL A 63 -14.58 9.48 15.90
N GLN A 64 -15.66 8.76 15.54
CA GLN A 64 -16.36 8.96 14.28
C GLN A 64 -16.83 10.42 14.12
N LYS A 65 -17.48 10.98 15.14
CA LYS A 65 -17.94 12.37 15.10
C LYS A 65 -16.78 13.33 14.87
N LYS A 66 -15.67 13.18 15.61
CA LYS A 66 -14.50 14.05 15.47
C LYS A 66 -13.89 13.97 14.07
N LEU A 67 -13.83 12.77 13.48
CA LEU A 67 -13.36 12.58 12.11
C LEU A 67 -14.29 13.27 11.09
N HIS A 68 -15.61 13.13 11.26
CA HIS A 68 -16.57 13.84 10.43
C HIS A 68 -16.42 15.37 10.53
N ASP A 69 -16.23 15.91 11.74
CA ASP A 69 -16.02 17.35 11.96
C ASP A 69 -14.75 17.86 11.21
N GLU A 70 -13.67 17.07 11.17
CA GLU A 70 -12.47 17.37 10.36
C GLU A 70 -12.78 17.35 8.85
N ILE A 71 -13.45 16.30 8.37
CA ILE A 71 -13.79 16.14 6.95
C ILE A 71 -14.68 17.30 6.48
N ASP A 72 -15.71 17.67 7.24
CA ASP A 72 -16.62 18.76 6.90
C ASP A 72 -15.91 20.12 6.88
N SER A 73 -14.91 20.30 7.77
CA SER A 73 -14.08 21.50 7.82
C SER A 73 -13.14 21.60 6.61
N ALA A 74 -12.56 20.48 6.19
CA ALA A 74 -11.65 20.41 5.04
C ALA A 74 -12.37 20.44 3.68
N LEU A 75 -13.62 19.95 3.61
CA LEU A 75 -14.43 19.84 2.40
C LEU A 75 -15.81 20.52 2.57
N PRO A 76 -15.85 21.85 2.76
CA PRO A 76 -17.10 22.57 2.99
C PRO A 76 -18.06 22.38 1.81
N ASN A 77 -19.35 22.23 2.10
CA ASN A 77 -20.41 22.00 1.11
C ASN A 77 -20.20 20.76 0.22
N LYS A 78 -19.53 19.71 0.73
CA LYS A 78 -19.23 18.48 -0.02
C LYS A 78 -18.40 18.76 -1.27
N ALA A 79 -17.43 19.67 -1.14
CA ALA A 79 -16.44 19.91 -2.19
C ALA A 79 -15.77 18.58 -2.64
N PRO A 80 -15.38 18.45 -3.91
CA PRO A 80 -14.71 17.24 -4.38
C PRO A 80 -13.39 17.04 -3.66
N VAL A 81 -13.09 15.78 -3.32
CA VAL A 81 -11.80 15.40 -2.71
C VAL A 81 -10.68 15.64 -3.71
N THR A 82 -9.67 16.42 -3.30
CA THR A 82 -8.40 16.55 -4.04
C THR A 82 -7.27 15.89 -3.25
N TYR A 83 -6.17 15.58 -3.93
CA TYR A 83 -5.01 14.96 -3.30
C TYR A 83 -4.46 15.81 -2.15
N ASP A 84 -4.29 17.12 -2.38
CA ASP A 84 -3.70 18.03 -1.39
C ASP A 84 -4.58 18.19 -0.15
N VAL A 85 -5.91 18.24 -0.34
CA VAL A 85 -6.85 18.33 0.79
C VAL A 85 -6.85 17.03 1.60
N LEU A 86 -6.86 15.88 0.93
CA LEU A 86 -6.82 14.57 1.61
C LEU A 86 -5.54 14.41 2.45
N MET A 87 -4.39 14.79 1.89
CA MET A 87 -3.10 14.71 2.58
C MET A 87 -2.98 15.68 3.78
N GLY A 88 -3.86 16.69 3.86
CA GLY A 88 -3.90 17.64 4.97
C GLY A 88 -4.81 17.24 6.13
N MET A 89 -5.53 16.11 6.04
CA MET A 89 -6.42 15.62 7.10
C MET A 89 -5.63 14.81 8.14
N GLU A 90 -5.14 15.47 9.18
CA GLU A 90 -4.28 14.86 10.20
C GLU A 90 -5.02 13.80 11.03
N TYR A 91 -6.26 14.07 11.43
CA TYR A 91 -7.02 13.14 12.26
C TYR A 91 -7.47 11.90 11.48
N LEU A 92 -7.80 12.04 10.19
CA LEU A 92 -7.99 10.91 9.29
C LEU A 92 -6.76 10.00 9.24
N ASP A 93 -5.56 10.57 9.08
CA ASP A 93 -4.32 9.81 9.09
C ASP A 93 -4.11 9.10 10.45
N MET A 94 -4.39 9.78 11.56
CA MET A 94 -4.36 9.16 12.90
C MET A 94 -5.31 7.97 13.02
N VAL A 95 -6.55 8.09 12.53
CA VAL A 95 -7.55 7.01 12.58
C VAL A 95 -7.09 5.80 11.76
N ILE A 96 -6.57 6.03 10.55
CA ILE A 96 -6.06 4.95 9.69
C ILE A 96 -4.87 4.25 10.35
N ASN A 97 -3.91 5.03 10.87
CA ASN A 97 -2.74 4.49 11.55
C ASN A 97 -3.11 3.69 12.80
N GLU A 98 -4.07 4.17 13.59
CA GLU A 98 -4.53 3.45 14.78
C GLU A 98 -5.25 2.15 14.42
N GLY A 99 -6.07 2.16 13.35
CA GLY A 99 -6.67 0.95 12.81
C GLY A 99 -5.63 -0.09 12.37
N LEU A 100 -4.57 0.34 11.67
CA LEU A 100 -3.47 -0.54 11.26
C LEU A 100 -2.59 -1.00 12.44
N ARG A 101 -2.49 -0.20 13.52
CA ARG A 101 -1.79 -0.57 14.75
C ARG A 101 -2.53 -1.67 15.51
N LEU A 102 -3.86 -1.58 15.59
CA LEU A 102 -4.71 -2.59 16.23
C LEU A 102 -4.84 -3.85 15.37
N TYR A 103 -4.93 -3.67 14.05
CA TYR A 103 -5.17 -4.73 13.09
C TYR A 103 -4.13 -4.76 11.97
N PRO A 104 -2.91 -5.23 12.25
CA PRO A 104 -1.88 -5.36 11.23
C PRO A 104 -2.25 -6.48 10.24
N ILE A 105 -2.58 -6.12 8.99
CA ILE A 105 -2.93 -7.09 7.94
C ILE A 105 -1.80 -8.11 7.70
N ALA A 106 -0.55 -7.64 7.76
CA ALA A 106 0.65 -8.48 7.69
C ALA A 106 1.29 -8.60 9.08
N ASN A 107 0.89 -9.63 9.84
CA ASN A 107 1.30 -9.82 11.24
C ASN A 107 2.81 -10.05 11.45
N ARG A 108 3.56 -10.46 10.42
CA ARG A 108 4.99 -10.72 10.50
C ARG A 108 5.69 -10.32 9.22
N LEU A 109 6.90 -9.81 9.35
CA LEU A 109 7.82 -9.65 8.25
C LEU A 109 8.76 -10.86 8.18
N GLU A 110 8.82 -11.50 7.03
CA GLU A 110 9.73 -12.61 6.79
C GLU A 110 10.96 -12.12 6.04
N ARG A 111 12.12 -12.64 6.41
CA ARG A 111 13.42 -12.37 5.79
C ARG A 111 14.21 -13.66 5.74
N ILE A 112 15.03 -13.81 4.71
CA ILE A 112 15.98 -14.92 4.57
C ILE A 112 17.37 -14.31 4.44
N SER A 113 18.29 -14.76 5.29
CA SER A 113 19.65 -14.27 5.32
C SER A 113 20.44 -14.75 4.10
N LYS A 114 20.99 -13.81 3.32
CA LYS A 114 21.76 -14.13 2.10
C LYS A 114 23.20 -14.60 2.40
N LYS A 115 23.70 -14.38 3.63
CA LYS A 115 25.05 -14.76 4.09
C LYS A 115 25.06 -14.94 5.61
N ALA A 116 26.00 -15.74 6.13
CA ALA A 116 26.19 -15.80 7.56
C ALA A 116 26.56 -14.41 8.11
N VAL A 117 25.88 -13.97 9.18
CA VAL A 117 26.05 -12.64 9.75
C VAL A 117 25.89 -12.71 11.27
N GLU A 118 26.62 -11.85 11.97
CA GLU A 118 26.41 -11.61 13.40
C GLU A 118 25.72 -10.26 13.58
N ILE A 119 24.59 -10.25 14.30
CA ILE A 119 23.83 -9.03 14.61
C ILE A 119 23.60 -8.98 16.11
N ASN A 120 24.13 -7.98 16.79
CA ASN A 120 24.01 -7.80 18.24
C ASN A 120 24.41 -9.06 19.05
N GLY A 121 25.46 -9.76 18.63
CA GLY A 121 25.93 -11.00 19.28
C GLY A 121 25.15 -12.26 18.89
N LEU A 122 24.11 -12.16 18.07
CA LEU A 122 23.37 -13.30 17.53
C LEU A 122 23.96 -13.71 16.17
N PHE A 123 24.45 -14.93 16.07
CA PHE A 123 24.87 -15.52 14.80
C PHE A 123 23.68 -16.05 14.01
N ILE A 124 23.48 -15.53 12.80
CA ILE A 124 22.42 -15.91 11.86
C ILE A 124 23.07 -16.60 10.64
N PRO A 125 22.84 -17.90 10.43
CA PRO A 125 23.36 -18.62 9.27
C PRO A 125 22.77 -18.12 7.94
N LYS A 126 23.48 -18.40 6.84
CA LYS A 126 22.92 -18.20 5.50
C LYS A 126 21.72 -19.13 5.27
N GLY A 127 20.65 -18.60 4.69
CA GLY A 127 19.47 -19.37 4.30
C GLY A 127 18.40 -19.52 5.40
N ILE A 128 18.63 -18.91 6.57
CA ILE A 128 17.67 -18.79 7.68
C ILE A 128 17.11 -17.37 7.70
#